data_AF-A0A2T4VWS3-F1
#
_entry.id   AF-A0A2T4VWS3-F1
#
_cell.length_a   1.000
_cell.length_b   1.000
_cell.length_c   1.000
_cell.angle_alpha   90.00
_cell.angle_beta   90.00
_cell.angle_gamma   90.00
#
_symmetry.space_group_name_H-M   'P 1'
#
loop_
_entity.id
_entity.type
_entity.pdbx_description
1 polymer ?
#
loop_
_entity_poly.entity_id
_entity_poly.type
_entity_poly.pdbx_seq_one_letter_code
_entity_poly.pdbx_strand_id
1 'polypeptide(L)'
;MFSNQKIKDGLESDIIRSIHLHIEEISKILSEESKNSSEKELLEKMYLVSARMIALTALREGDKSPIPGFLSKNKKYDSPLTRITIREINAIKHQSSLQKNQS
;
A
#
# COMPACT_ATOMS: atom_id res chain seq x y z
N MET A 1 15.73 4.02 21.55
CA MET A 1 14.59 3.14 21.19
C MET A 1 13.31 3.89 20.83
N PHE A 2 12.99 5.04 21.44
CA PHE A 2 11.75 5.80 21.16
C PHE A 2 11.66 6.43 19.76
N SER A 3 12.79 6.72 19.10
CA SER A 3 12.83 7.37 17.78
C SER A 3 12.29 6.47 16.66
N ASN A 4 12.72 5.20 16.63
CA ASN A 4 12.31 4.24 15.60
C ASN A 4 10.82 3.88 15.68
N GLN A 5 10.22 3.92 16.88
CA GLN A 5 8.79 3.63 17.05
C GLN A 5 7.94 4.78 16.52
N LYS A 6 8.24 6.04 16.89
CA LYS A 6 7.53 7.22 16.38
C LYS A 6 7.58 7.36 14.85
N ILE A 7 8.71 6.99 14.25
CA ILE A 7 8.90 7.00 12.79
C ILE A 7 8.00 5.95 12.13
N LYS A 8 7.96 4.73 12.68
CA LYS A 8 7.07 3.66 12.21
C LYS A 8 5.60 4.07 12.33
N ASP A 9 5.22 4.69 13.46
CA ASP A 9 3.86 5.13 13.72
C ASP A 9 3.42 6.27 12.76
N GLY A 10 4.34 7.18 12.40
CA GLY A 10 4.08 8.24 11.41
C GLY A 10 3.86 7.70 10.00
N LEU A 11 4.74 6.80 9.55
CA LEU A 11 4.63 6.15 8.25
C LEU A 11 3.35 5.31 8.14
N GLU A 12 3.01 4.58 9.20
CA GLU A 12 1.76 3.82 9.29
C GLU A 12 0.53 4.73 9.17
N SER A 13 0.52 5.87 9.88
CA SER A 13 -0.56 6.86 9.79
C SER A 13 -0.74 7.41 8.37
N ASP A 14 0.35 7.70 7.67
CA ASP A 14 0.31 8.20 6.30
C ASP A 14 -0.28 7.16 5.32
N ILE A 15 0.09 5.88 5.48
CA ILE A 15 -0.45 4.79 4.67
C ILE A 15 -1.96 4.64 4.93
N ILE A 16 -2.38 4.63 6.20
CA ILE A 16 -3.80 4.53 6.58
C ILE A 16 -4.60 5.68 6.00
N ARG A 17 -4.11 6.92 6.13
CA ARG A 17 -4.76 8.10 5.55
C ARG A 17 -4.94 7.96 4.05
N SER A 18 -3.92 7.51 3.34
CA SER A 18 -4.01 7.32 1.89
C SER A 18 -4.96 6.20 1.49
N ILE A 19 -5.09 5.13 2.29
CA ILE A 19 -6.09 4.08 2.07
C ILE A 19 -7.50 4.68 2.17
N HIS A 20 -7.78 5.47 3.21
CA HIS A 20 -9.09 6.12 3.36
C HIS A 20 -9.43 7.02 2.18
N LEU A 21 -8.49 7.86 1.73
CA LEU A 21 -8.71 8.73 0.56
C LEU A 21 -9.09 7.94 -0.69
N HIS A 22 -8.43 6.81 -0.97
CA HIS A 22 -8.79 5.99 -2.13
C HIS A 22 -10.13 5.27 -1.97
N ILE A 23 -10.52 4.89 -0.75
CA ILE A 23 -11.85 4.33 -0.47
C ILE A 23 -12.94 5.39 -0.70
N GLU A 24 -12.70 6.64 -0.30
CA GLU A 24 -13.61 7.75 -0.56
C GLU A 24 -13.76 8.01 -2.07
N GLU A 25 -12.66 7.99 -2.83
CA GLU A 25 -12.70 8.09 -4.29
C GLU A 25 -13.49 6.95 -4.95
N ILE A 26 -13.30 5.71 -4.49
CA ILE A 26 -14.06 4.54 -4.95
C ILE A 26 -15.54 4.73 -4.66
N SER A 27 -15.87 5.17 -3.44
CA SER A 27 -17.25 5.41 -3.01
C SER A 27 -17.91 6.48 -3.88
N LYS A 28 -17.17 7.55 -4.20
CA LYS A 28 -17.61 8.61 -5.11
C LYS A 28 -17.92 8.06 -6.50
N ILE A 29 -16.99 7.30 -7.10
CA ILE A 29 -17.18 6.65 -8.41
C ILE A 29 -18.43 5.76 -8.41
N LEU A 30 -18.63 4.94 -7.38
CA LEU A 30 -19.77 4.04 -7.27
C LEU A 30 -21.10 4.77 -7.03
N SER A 31 -21.06 5.97 -6.46
CA SER A 31 -22.25 6.80 -6.18
C SER A 31 -22.65 7.72 -7.35
N GLU A 32 -21.77 7.94 -8.33
CA GLU A 32 -22.05 8.78 -9.48
C GLU A 32 -23.01 8.06 -10.45
N GLU A 33 -24.25 8.53 -10.54
CA GLU A 33 -25.25 8.01 -11.49
C GLU A 33 -24.85 8.20 -12.96
N SER A 34 -23.96 9.16 -13.25
CA SER A 34 -23.38 9.37 -14.58
C SER A 34 -22.10 8.55 -14.76
N LYS A 35 -22.12 7.60 -15.70
CA LYS A 35 -21.01 6.69 -16.07
C LYS A 35 -19.78 7.38 -16.71
N ASN A 36 -19.28 8.48 -16.14
CA ASN A 36 -18.09 9.15 -16.66
C ASN A 36 -16.80 8.47 -16.21
N SER A 37 -16.83 7.77 -15.08
CA SER A 37 -15.72 6.98 -14.56
C SER A 37 -15.67 5.61 -15.25
N SER A 38 -14.49 5.24 -15.77
CA SER A 38 -14.31 3.96 -16.43
C SER A 38 -14.20 2.83 -15.41
N GLU A 39 -14.75 1.65 -15.73
CA GLU A 39 -14.56 0.42 -14.93
C GLU A 39 -13.08 0.14 -14.63
N LYS A 40 -12.21 0.52 -15.58
CA LYS A 40 -10.75 0.45 -15.44
C LYS A 40 -10.22 1.34 -14.31
N GLU A 41 -10.71 2.57 -14.18
CA GLU A 41 -10.30 3.49 -13.12
C GLU A 41 -10.72 2.97 -11.74
N LEU A 42 -11.95 2.46 -11.63
CA LEU A 42 -12.44 1.83 -10.41
C LEU A 42 -11.56 0.64 -10.01
N LEU A 43 -11.26 -0.23 -10.98
CA LEU A 43 -10.40 -1.40 -10.75
C LEU A 43 -8.98 -1.01 -10.32
N GLU A 44 -8.39 0.00 -10.94
CA GLU A 44 -7.06 0.51 -10.56
C GLU A 44 -7.04 1.05 -9.12
N LYS A 45 -8.08 1.79 -8.70
CA LYS A 45 -8.21 2.26 -7.32
C LYS A 45 -8.38 1.11 -6.33
N MET A 46 -9.21 0.11 -6.66
CA MET A 46 -9.37 -1.08 -5.83
C MET A 46 -8.06 -1.87 -5.66
N TYR A 47 -7.27 -1.99 -6.73
CA TYR A 47 -5.94 -2.60 -6.66
C TYR A 47 -5.00 -1.80 -5.77
N LEU A 48 -5.02 -0.48 -5.86
CA LEU A 48 -4.18 0.38 -5.04
C LEU A 48 -4.51 0.27 -3.54
N VAL A 49 -5.80 0.28 -3.18
CA VAL A 49 -6.25 0.05 -1.80
C VAL A 49 -5.76 -1.31 -1.29
N SER A 50 -6.01 -2.37 -2.06
CA SER A 50 -5.62 -3.74 -1.70
C SER A 50 -4.10 -3.87 -1.51
N ALA A 51 -3.33 -3.30 -2.44
CA ALA A 51 -1.88 -3.30 -2.39
C ALA A 51 -1.33 -2.57 -1.15
N ARG A 52 -1.88 -1.39 -0.83
CA ARG A 52 -1.48 -0.61 0.34
C ARG A 52 -1.85 -1.30 1.65
N MET A 53 -2.99 -1.97 1.73
CA MET A 53 -3.36 -2.78 2.91
C MET A 53 -2.38 -3.92 3.13
N ILE A 54 -2.01 -4.66 2.06
CA ILE A 54 -1.01 -5.73 2.16
C ILE A 54 0.36 -5.18 2.56
N ALA A 55 0.75 -4.04 1.99
CA ALA A 55 2.02 -3.40 2.30
C ALA A 55 2.06 -2.87 3.75
N LEU A 56 0.94 -2.37 4.28
CA LEU A 56 0.78 -2.01 5.68
C LEU A 56 0.93 -3.23 6.61
N THR A 57 0.31 -4.36 6.26
CA THR A 57 0.49 -5.60 7.02
C THR A 57 1.96 -6.02 7.04
N ALA A 58 2.64 -5.97 5.90
CA ALA A 58 4.07 -6.28 5.83
C ALA A 58 4.92 -5.32 6.69
N LEU A 59 4.58 -4.03 6.74
CA LEU A 59 5.24 -3.05 7.61
C LEU A 59 5.04 -3.36 9.10
N ARG A 60 3.81 -3.70 9.49
CA ARG A 60 3.47 -4.04 10.88
C ARG A 60 4.26 -5.24 11.37
N GLU A 61 4.30 -6.29 10.56
CA GLU A 61 5.08 -7.52 10.79
C GLU A 61 6.60 -7.30 10.76
N GLY A 62 7.07 -6.25 10.06
CA GLY A 62 8.48 -5.90 9.97
C GLY A 62 9.30 -6.92 9.19
N ASP A 63 10.58 -7.08 9.56
CA ASP A 63 11.54 -7.94 8.82
C ASP A 63 11.15 -9.42 8.80
N LYS A 64 10.26 -9.85 9.71
CA LYS A 64 9.75 -11.22 9.78
C LYS A 64 8.56 -11.48 8.86
N SER A 65 8.07 -10.46 8.15
CA SER A 65 6.91 -10.62 7.26
C SER A 65 7.20 -11.62 6.15
N PRO A 66 6.38 -12.67 5.98
CA PRO A 66 6.54 -13.60 4.87
C PRO A 66 5.98 -13.03 3.55
N ILE A 67 5.22 -11.92 3.60
CA ILE A 67 4.50 -11.34 2.46
C ILE A 67 5.43 -11.04 1.28
N PRO A 68 6.57 -10.32 1.43
CA PRO A 68 7.46 -10.05 0.30
C PRO A 68 8.03 -11.35 -0.30
N GLY A 69 8.30 -12.36 0.54
CA GLY A 69 8.78 -13.67 0.10
C GLY A 69 7.72 -14.48 -0.65
N PHE A 70 6.46 -14.43 -0.22
CA PHE A 70 5.35 -15.06 -0.93
C PHE A 70 5.08 -14.41 -2.29
N LEU A 71 5.14 -13.07 -2.36
CA LEU A 71 4.93 -12.34 -3.61
C LEU A 71 6.07 -12.59 -4.61
N SER A 72 7.31 -12.70 -4.16
CA SER A 72 8.45 -12.97 -5.04
C SER A 72 8.51 -14.43 -5.54
N LYS A 73 8.16 -15.40 -4.69
CA LYS A 73 8.17 -16.82 -5.05
C LYS A 73 7.07 -17.22 -6.01
N ASN A 74 5.92 -16.55 -5.99
CA ASN A 74 4.74 -16.99 -6.73
C ASN A 74 4.85 -16.82 -8.26
N LYS A 75 5.92 -16.24 -8.82
CA LYS A 75 6.16 -15.99 -10.26
C LYS A 75 5.03 -15.28 -11.03
N LYS A 76 3.90 -14.94 -10.39
CA LYS A 76 2.79 -14.15 -10.93
C LYS A 76 3.11 -12.65 -10.97
N TYR A 77 4.32 -12.31 -11.39
CA TYR A 77 4.73 -10.91 -11.61
C TYR A 77 3.90 -10.23 -12.71
N ASP A 78 3.11 -11.00 -13.48
CA ASP A 78 2.23 -10.46 -14.52
C ASP A 78 0.92 -9.89 -13.97
N SER A 79 0.52 -10.25 -12.74
CA SER A 79 -0.70 -9.70 -12.14
C SER A 79 -0.50 -8.21 -11.80
N PRO A 80 -1.36 -7.30 -12.30
CA PRO A 80 -1.31 -5.88 -11.95
C PRO A 80 -1.30 -5.65 -10.44
N LEU A 81 -2.16 -6.36 -9.69
CA LEU A 81 -2.22 -6.24 -8.23
C LEU A 81 -0.91 -6.66 -7.56
N THR A 82 -0.30 -7.77 -7.99
CA THR A 82 0.97 -8.24 -7.44
C THR A 82 2.09 -7.23 -7.69
N ARG A 83 2.17 -6.64 -8.90
CA ARG A 83 3.16 -5.60 -9.23
C ARG A 83 2.99 -4.36 -8.36
N ILE A 84 1.77 -3.87 -8.23
CA ILE A 84 1.48 -2.70 -7.39
C ILE A 84 1.85 -3.00 -5.93
N THR A 85 1.47 -4.17 -5.42
CA THR A 85 1.79 -4.58 -4.04
C THR A 85 3.29 -4.61 -3.77
N ILE A 86 4.09 -5.21 -4.66
CA ILE A 86 5.55 -5.24 -4.52
C ILE A 86 6.12 -3.82 -4.54
N ARG A 87 5.62 -2.94 -5.42
CA ARG A 87 6.04 -1.54 -5.50
C ARG A 87 5.76 -0.80 -4.20
N GLU A 88 4.56 -0.93 -3.64
CA GLU A 88 4.19 -0.26 -2.39
C GLU A 88 5.05 -0.76 -1.21
N ILE A 89 5.29 -2.07 -1.11
CA ILE A 89 6.19 -2.65 -0.09
C ILE A 89 7.60 -2.06 -0.21
N ASN A 90 8.14 -1.98 -1.43
CA ASN A 90 9.48 -1.44 -1.66
C ASN A 90 9.54 0.06 -1.34
N ALA A 91 8.51 0.84 -1.69
CA ALA A 91 8.42 2.26 -1.37
C ALA A 91 8.44 2.50 0.15
N ILE A 92 7.63 1.73 0.90
CA ILE A 92 7.59 1.80 2.37
C ILE A 92 8.93 1.43 2.98
N LYS A 93 9.59 0.36 2.49
CA LYS A 93 10.92 -0.04 2.96
C LYS A 93 11.95 1.06 2.71
N HIS A 94 11.93 1.68 1.54
CA HIS A 94 12.83 2.77 1.19
C HIS A 94 12.61 3.99 2.10
N GLN A 95 11.35 4.41 2.29
CA GLN A 95 11.00 5.51 3.21
C GLN A 95 11.45 5.22 4.65
N SER A 96 11.24 3.98 5.11
CA SER A 96 11.71 3.53 6.43
C SER A 96 13.24 3.60 6.56
N SER A 97 13.99 3.24 5.51
CA SER A 97 15.46 3.33 5.53
C SER A 97 15.97 4.77 5.50
N LEU A 98 15.32 5.66 4.74
CA LEU A 98 15.69 7.08 4.70
C LEU A 98 15.49 7.76 6.06
N GLN A 99 14.38 7.46 6.73
CA GLN A 99 14.06 8.06 8.04
C GLN A 99 14.99 7.54 9.15
N LYS A 100 15.46 6.29 9.07
CA LYS A 100 16.49 5.75 9.99
C LYS A 100 17.85 6.45 9.84
N ASN A 101 18.23 6.87 8.63
CA ASN A 101 19.51 7.54 8.38
C ASN A 101 19.52 9.03 8.79
N GLN A 102 18.34 9.60 9.09
CA GLN A 102 18.17 11.00 9.51
C GLN A 102 17.94 11.16 11.02
N SER A 103 17.94 10.06 11.79
CA SER A 103 17.64 10.01 13.23
C SER A 103 18.86 9.57 14.04
#